data_AF-A0A497AQE1-F1
#
_entry.id   AF-A0A497AQE1-F1
#
_cell.length_a   1.000
_cell.length_b   1.000
_cell.length_c   1.000
_cell.angle_alpha   90.00
_cell.angle_beta   90.00
_cell.angle_gamma   90.00
#
_symmetry.space_group_name_H-M   'P 1'
#
loop_
_entity.id
_entity.type
_entity.pdbx_description
1 polymer ?
#
loop_
_entity_poly.entity_id
_entity_poly.type
_entity_poly.pdbx_seq_one_letter_code
_entity_poly.pdbx_strand_id
1 'polypeptide(L)'
;MAKRCSAELESQVVTELLAGDKSTGQVAKVYGIHSNTVGAWKKSFFEKGPDIFSQNSTVAKYERRIADLERLIGKKEVEIALLKNFLGRTK
;
A
#
# COMPACT_ATOMS: atom_id res chain seq x y z
N MET A 1 6.71 18.19 10.78
CA MET A 1 6.75 17.54 9.45
C MET A 1 7.44 16.19 9.63
N ALA A 2 6.72 15.07 9.44
CA ALA A 2 7.33 13.75 9.57
C ALA A 2 8.34 13.54 8.42
N LYS A 3 9.63 13.44 8.73
CA LYS A 3 10.65 13.02 7.76
C LYS A 3 10.22 11.66 7.22
N ARG A 4 9.95 11.57 5.91
CA ARG A 4 9.69 10.29 5.25
C ARG A 4 10.96 9.45 5.38
N CYS A 5 10.91 8.41 6.20
CA CYS A 5 11.94 7.39 6.23
C CYS A 5 11.69 6.43 5.06
N SER A 6 12.76 5.92 4.46
CA SER A 6 12.63 4.86 3.47
C SER A 6 12.09 3.61 4.14
N ALA A 7 11.22 2.85 3.47
CA ALA A 7 10.69 1.58 3.97
C ALA A 7 11.81 0.60 4.37
N GLU A 8 12.97 0.69 3.71
CA GLU A 8 14.17 -0.09 4.01
C GLU A 8 14.74 0.25 5.40
N LEU A 9 14.82 1.54 5.74
CA LEU A 9 15.28 2.00 7.06
C LEU A 9 14.29 1.60 8.15
N GLU A 10 12.98 1.73 7.90
CA GLU A 10 11.94 1.33 8.85
C GLU A 10 12.02 -0.18 9.15
N SER A 11 12.20 -1.00 8.11
CA SER A 11 12.38 -2.45 8.24
C SER A 11 13.62 -2.80 9.05
N GLN A 12 14.78 -2.22 8.70
CA GLN A 12 16.04 -2.47 9.41
C GLN A 12 15.96 -2.11 10.90
N VAL A 13 15.38 -0.94 11.22
CA VAL A 13 15.19 -0.47 12.59
C VAL A 13 14.29 -1.43 13.38
N VAL A 14 13.19 -1.89 12.79
CA VAL A 14 12.28 -2.84 13.45
C VAL A 14 12.94 -4.20 13.62
N THR A 15 13.70 -4.70 12.64
CA THR A 15 14.45 -5.96 12.76
C THR A 15 15.46 -5.92 13.89
N GLU A 16 16.28 -4.88 14.01
CA GLU A 16 17.21 -4.72 15.14
C GLU A 16 16.49 -4.66 16.49
N LEU A 17 15.35 -3.97 16.54
CA LEU A 17 14.56 -3.87 17.77
C LEU A 17 13.94 -5.20 18.18
N LEU A 18 13.63 -6.08 17.22
CA LEU A 18 13.10 -7.42 17.46
C LEU A 18 14.21 -8.44 17.80
N ALA A 19 15.44 -8.23 17.32
CA ALA A 19 16.60 -9.05 17.69
C ALA A 19 16.91 -8.97 19.20
N GLY A 20 16.50 -7.88 19.87
CA GLY A 20 16.57 -7.74 21.33
C GLY A 20 17.88 -7.17 21.87
N ASP A 21 18.88 -6.95 21.02
CA ASP A 21 20.20 -6.46 21.42
C ASP A 21 20.20 -5.00 21.89
N LYS A 22 19.21 -4.21 21.48
CA LYS A 22 19.11 -2.77 21.77
C LYS A 22 17.69 -2.39 22.16
N SER A 23 17.55 -1.58 23.21
CA SER A 23 16.27 -0.97 23.59
C SER A 23 15.83 0.09 22.57
N THR A 24 14.54 0.42 22.56
CA THR A 24 13.94 1.45 21.69
C THR A 24 14.69 2.78 21.75
N GLY A 25 15.17 3.17 22.94
CA GLY A 25 15.95 4.40 23.13
C GLY A 25 17.36 4.33 22.54
N GLN A 26 18.01 3.17 22.61
CA GLN A 26 19.33 2.96 22.01
C GLN A 26 19.24 2.95 20.49
N VAL A 27 18.25 2.25 19.92
CA VAL A 27 18.01 2.22 18.47
C VAL A 27 17.67 3.63 17.96
N ALA A 28 16.78 4.35 18.65
CA ALA A 28 16.47 5.75 18.36
C ALA A 28 17.73 6.63 18.30
N LYS A 29 18.65 6.47 19.26
CA LYS A 29 19.91 7.23 19.31
C LYS A 29 20.87 6.86 18.17
N VAL A 30 21.01 5.57 17.85
CA VAL A 30 21.91 5.09 16.78
C VAL A 30 21.49 5.63 15.41
N TYR A 31 20.18 5.60 15.13
CA TYR A 31 19.65 6.00 13.83
C TYR A 31 19.24 7.48 13.77
N GLY A 32 19.35 8.23 14.87
CA GLY A 32 18.96 9.65 14.94
C GLY A 32 17.45 9.87 14.82
N ILE A 33 16.65 8.91 15.26
CA ILE A 33 15.18 8.87 15.13
C ILE A 33 14.56 9.10 16.49
N HIS A 34 13.41 9.78 16.55
CA HIS A 34 12.71 9.98 17.82
C HIS A 34 12.16 8.64 18.36
N SER A 35 12.29 8.38 19.66
CA SER A 35 11.86 7.13 20.30
C SER A 35 10.39 6.78 20.05
N ASN A 36 9.51 7.80 20.03
CA ASN A 36 8.10 7.61 19.68
C ASN A 36 7.90 7.06 18.25
N THR A 37 8.73 7.48 17.29
CA THR A 37 8.66 6.99 15.90
C THR A 37 9.05 5.52 15.83
N VAL A 38 10.12 5.14 16.51
CA VAL A 38 10.55 3.73 16.62
C VAL A 38 9.47 2.87 17.28
N GLY A 39 8.84 3.37 18.34
CA GLY A 39 7.71 2.71 18.99
C GLY A 39 6.49 2.55 18.08
N ALA A 40 6.18 3.57 17.28
CA ALA A 40 5.09 3.52 16.30
C ALA A 40 5.35 2.49 15.19
N TRP A 41 6.58 2.38 14.70
CA TRP A 41 6.96 1.37 13.71
C TRP A 41 6.89 -0.05 14.27
N LYS A 42 7.37 -0.26 15.51
CA LYS A 42 7.23 -1.55 16.20
C LYS A 42 5.76 -1.97 16.26
N LYS A 43 4.88 -1.05 16.70
CA LYS A 43 3.44 -1.30 16.77
C LYS A 43 2.85 -1.61 15.39
N SER A 44 3.16 -0.79 14.38
CA SER A 44 2.67 -1.01 13.02
C SER A 44 3.14 -2.34 12.43
N PHE A 45 4.33 -2.83 12.78
CA PHE A 45 4.83 -4.12 12.34
C PHE A 45 4.04 -5.28 12.96
N PHE A 46 3.70 -5.20 14.26
CA PHE A 46 2.87 -6.23 14.89
C PHE A 46 1.42 -6.21 14.41
N GLU A 47 0.87 -5.02 14.11
CA GLU A 47 -0.51 -4.90 13.60
C GLU A 47 -0.63 -5.35 12.15
N LYS A 48 0.31 -4.95 11.27
CA LYS A 48 0.28 -5.29 9.84
C LYS A 48 1.03 -6.59 9.51
N GLY A 49 1.84 -7.10 10.43
CA GLY A 49 2.60 -8.34 10.26
C GLY A 49 1.70 -9.53 9.89
N PRO A 50 0.59 -9.78 10.61
CA PRO A 50 -0.37 -10.81 10.23
C PRO A 50 -0.92 -10.63 8.81
N ASP A 51 -1.17 -9.38 8.39
CA ASP A 51 -1.67 -9.09 7.04
C ASP A 51 -0.67 -9.44 5.94
N ILE A 52 0.64 -9.28 6.19
CA ILE A 52 1.71 -9.66 5.25
C ILE A 52 1.71 -11.18 4.99
N PHE A 53 1.45 -11.98 6.03
CA PHE A 53 1.36 -13.44 5.92
C PHE A 53 -0.05 -13.93 5.55
N SER A 54 -1.06 -13.07 5.64
CA SER A 54 -2.38 -13.32 5.09
C SER A 54 -2.29 -13.25 3.56
N GLN A 55 -2.06 -14.41 2.93
CA GLN A 55 -1.85 -14.52 1.48
C GLN A 55 -2.76 -13.62 0.66
N ASN A 56 -2.15 -12.71 -0.13
CA ASN A 56 -2.58 -12.11 -1.41
C ASN A 56 -4.05 -11.69 -1.61
N SER A 57 -4.89 -11.68 -0.58
CA SER A 57 -6.33 -11.46 -0.69
C SER A 57 -6.63 -10.03 -1.15
N THR A 58 -5.83 -9.08 -0.69
CA THR A 58 -5.92 -7.67 -1.09
C THR A 58 -5.52 -7.46 -2.54
N VAL A 59 -4.40 -8.05 -2.98
CA VAL A 59 -3.94 -7.94 -4.38
C VAL A 59 -4.95 -8.58 -5.32
N ALA A 60 -5.38 -9.82 -5.04
CA ALA A 60 -6.37 -10.53 -5.83
C ALA A 60 -7.73 -9.79 -5.87
N LYS A 61 -8.13 -9.14 -4.77
CA LYS A 61 -9.32 -8.29 -4.72
C LYS A 61 -9.18 -7.07 -5.63
N TYR A 62 -8.03 -6.41 -5.63
CA TYR A 62 -7.79 -5.27 -6.50
C TYR A 62 -7.69 -5.67 -7.97
N GLU A 63 -7.00 -6.77 -8.29
CA GLU A 63 -6.95 -7.32 -9.65
C GLU A 63 -8.34 -7.65 -10.20
N ARG A 64 -9.19 -8.31 -9.38
CA ARG A 64 -10.59 -8.56 -9.76
C ARG A 64 -11.35 -7.27 -10.02
N ARG A 65 -11.18 -6.26 -9.15
CA ARG A 65 -11.84 -4.96 -9.31
C ARG A 65 -11.37 -4.23 -10.57
N ILE A 66 -10.09 -4.31 -10.91
CA ILE A 66 -9.52 -3.73 -12.12
C ILE A 66 -10.15 -4.39 -13.35
N ALA A 67 -10.17 -5.73 -13.41
CA ALA A 67 -10.76 -6.47 -14.52
C ALA A 67 -12.26 -6.12 -14.73
N ASP A 68 -13.02 -5.98 -13.65
CA ASP A 68 -14.42 -5.56 -13.71
C ASP A 68 -14.60 -4.15 -14.29
N LEU A 69 -13.72 -3.21 -13.88
CA LEU A 69 -13.75 -1.84 -14.36
C LEU A 69 -13.35 -1.73 -15.84
N GLU A 70 -12.30 -2.45 -16.25
CA GLU A 70 -11.87 -2.52 -17.65
C GLU A 70 -12.97 -3.06 -18.56
N ARG A 71 -13.67 -4.11 -18.12
CA ARG A 71 -14.83 -4.65 -18.84
C ARG A 71 -15.96 -3.62 -18.96
N LEU A 72 -16.22 -2.85 -17.91
CA LEU A 72 -17.26 -1.81 -17.92
C LEU A 72 -16.89 -0.65 -18.85
N ILE A 73 -15.62 -0.24 -18.87
CA ILE A 73 -15.10 0.76 -19.81
C ILE A 73 -15.31 0.28 -21.25
N GLY A 74 -14.91 -0.96 -21.57
CA GLY A 74 -15.09 -1.53 -22.90
C GLY A 74 -16.55 -1.54 -23.37
N LYS A 75 -17.50 -1.88 -22.48
CA LYS A 75 -18.94 -1.80 -22.79
C LYS A 75 -19.38 -0.37 -23.11
N LYS A 76 -18.96 0.61 -22.31
CA LYS A 76 -19.30 2.01 -22.51
C LYS A 76 -18.72 2.58 -23.80
N GLU A 77 -17.49 2.21 -24.17
CA GLU A 77 -16.90 2.61 -25.44
C GLU A 77 -17.72 2.12 -26.65
N VAL A 78 -18.21 0.88 -26.61
CA VAL A 78 -19.10 0.33 -27.64
C VAL A 78 -20.43 1.09 -27.68
N GLU A 79 -21.06 1.32 -26.53
CA GLU A 79 -22.31 2.09 -26.44
C GLU A 79 -22.15 3.51 -27.01
N ILE A 80 -21.06 4.20 -26.67
CA ILE A 80 -20.74 5.54 -27.18
C ILE A 80 -20.52 5.50 -28.70
N ALA A 81 -19.77 4.53 -29.21
CA ALA A 81 -19.53 4.38 -30.65
C ALA A 81 -20.84 4.17 -31.42
N LEU A 82 -21.74 3.34 -30.89
CA LEU A 82 -23.07 3.11 -31.46
C LEU A 82 -23.90 4.40 -31.46
N LEU A 83 -24.00 5.08 -30.31
CA LEU A 83 -24.75 6.34 -30.19
C LEU A 83 -24.23 7.42 -31.15
N LYS A 84 -22.91 7.57 -31.26
CA LYS A 84 -22.28 8.49 -32.23
C LYS A 84 -22.65 8.12 -33.66
N ASN A 85 -22.69 6.83 -34.00
CA ASN A 85 -23.04 6.36 -35.34
C ASN A 85 -24.52 6.65 -35.67
N PHE A 86 -25.43 6.49 -34.71
CA PHE A 86 -26.86 6.82 -34.89
C PHE A 86 -27.10 8.33 -34.99
N LEU A 87 -26.51 9.13 -34.09
CA LEU A 87 -26.65 10.59 -34.08
C LEU A 87 -25.91 11.26 -35.25
N GLY A 88 -24.84 10.65 -35.76
CA GLY A 88 -24.16 11.11 -36.97
C GLY A 88 -24.89 10.75 -38.26
N ARG A 89 -25.87 9.83 -38.20
CA ARG A 89 -26.69 9.41 -39.34
C ARG A 89 -27.92 10.29 -39.60
N THR A 90 -28.25 11.19 -38.67
CA THR A 90 -29.29 12.21 -38.87
C THR A 90 -28.70 13.42 -39.61
N LYS A 91 -28.45 13.25 -40.91
CA LYS A 91 -28.36 14.31 -41.92
C LYS A 91 -28.86 13.77 -43.25
#